data_AF-A0A9W6GF53-F1
#
_entry.id   AF-A0A9W6GF53-F1
#
_cell.length_a   1.000
_cell.length_b   1.000
_cell.length_c   1.000
_cell.angle_alpha   90.00
_cell.angle_beta   90.00
_cell.angle_gamma   90.00
#
_symmetry.space_group_name_H-M   'P 1'
#
loop_
_entity.id
_entity.type
_entity.pdbx_description
1 polymer ?
#
loop_
_entity_poly.entity_id
_entity_poly.type
_entity_poly.pdbx_seq_one_letter_code
_entity_poly.pdbx_strand_id
1 'polypeptide(L)'
;MPKIKNSYSPEQKARIVLEGLSYPDGIAKYCRSKGIRDALFYKWKAQLEKNAKMIFAPQAKESAAEVRLRDELNRKDSIISELVAENLALKKKTGM
;
A
#
# COMPACT_ATOMS: atom_id res chain seq x y z
N MET A 1 -1.10 -6.54 38.03
CA MET A 1 -0.36 -5.49 37.29
C MET A 1 -0.59 -5.69 35.80
N PRO A 2 -1.12 -4.71 35.05
CA PRO A 2 -1.32 -4.87 33.61
C PRO A 2 0.04 -4.94 32.92
N LYS A 3 0.32 -6.04 32.21
CA LYS A 3 1.50 -6.15 31.35
C LYS A 3 1.36 -5.15 30.22
N ILE A 4 2.06 -4.02 30.30
CA ILE A 4 2.15 -3.05 29.22
C ILE A 4 2.78 -3.78 28.03
N LYS A 5 1.96 -4.17 27.06
CA LYS A 5 2.43 -4.66 25.77
C LYS A 5 3.07 -3.46 25.09
N ASN A 6 4.40 -3.39 25.06
CA ASN A 6 5.10 -2.48 24.17
C ASN A 6 4.57 -2.71 22.76
N SER A 7 3.80 -1.75 22.27
CA SER A 7 3.21 -1.80 20.93
C SER A 7 4.27 -1.28 19.97
N TYR A 8 4.69 -2.14 19.05
CA TYR A 8 5.59 -1.75 17.96
C TYR A 8 4.76 -1.22 16.80
N SER A 9 5.06 0.00 16.35
CA SER A 9 4.53 0.56 15.11
C SER A 9 4.95 -0.31 13.90
N PRO A 10 4.21 -0.27 12.78
CA PRO A 10 4.62 -0.94 11.55
C PRO A 10 6.05 -0.61 11.12
N GLU A 11 6.46 0.66 11.25
CA GLU A 11 7.78 1.16 10.87
C GLU A 11 8.88 0.57 11.75
N GLN A 12 8.64 0.50 13.07
CA GLN A 12 9.56 -0.14 14.01
C GLN A 12 9.72 -1.63 13.71
N LYS A 13 8.63 -2.34 13.41
CA LYS A 13 8.71 -3.78 13.05
C LYS A 13 9.56 -3.98 11.81
N ALA A 14 9.33 -3.19 10.75
CA ALA A 14 10.09 -3.27 9.51
C ALA A 14 11.58 -3.00 9.74
N ARG A 15 11.92 -1.92 10.44
CA ARG A 15 13.31 -1.58 10.79
C ARG A 15 13.98 -2.72 11.56
N ILE A 16 13.29 -3.25 12.58
CA ILE A 16 13.82 -4.33 13.40
C ILE A 16 14.15 -5.57 12.55
N VAL A 17 13.24 -5.97 11.65
CA VAL A 17 13.46 -7.13 10.78
C VAL A 17 14.63 -6.91 9.83
N LEU A 18 14.68 -5.76 9.15
CA LEU A 18 15.74 -5.45 8.18
C LEU A 18 17.14 -5.38 8.81
N GLU A 19 17.25 -4.71 9.97
CA GLU A 19 18.48 -4.67 10.75
C GLU A 19 18.91 -6.08 11.20
N GLY A 20 17.96 -6.91 11.67
CA GLY A 20 18.26 -8.26 12.13
C GLY A 20 18.67 -9.24 11.02
N LEU A 21 18.13 -9.06 9.81
CA LEU A 21 18.56 -9.81 8.63
C LEU A 21 19.99 -9.45 8.19
N SER A 22 20.43 -8.23 8.48
CA SER A 22 21.76 -7.72 8.13
C SER A 22 22.75 -7.80 9.29
N TYR A 23 22.35 -8.36 10.44
CA TYR A 23 23.16 -8.33 11.65
C TYR A 23 24.31 -9.36 11.57
N PRO A 24 25.58 -8.94 11.73
CA PRO A 24 26.73 -9.82 11.48
C PRO A 24 26.76 -11.08 12.34
N ASP A 25 26.33 -10.98 13.60
CA ASP A 25 26.39 -12.10 14.55
C ASP A 25 25.11 -12.94 14.57
N GLY A 26 24.21 -12.73 13.60
CA GLY A 26 22.97 -13.48 13.44
C GLY A 26 21.80 -12.99 14.30
N ILE A 27 20.61 -13.46 13.90
CA ILE A 27 19.31 -13.00 14.39
C ILE A 27 19.16 -13.18 15.91
N ALA A 28 19.65 -14.28 16.48
CA ALA A 28 19.49 -14.55 17.91
C ALA A 28 20.23 -13.53 18.79
N LYS A 29 21.46 -13.12 18.40
CA LYS A 29 22.23 -12.10 19.14
C LYS A 29 21.60 -10.72 18.95
N TYR A 30 21.09 -10.43 17.75
CA TYR A 30 20.34 -9.23 17.47
C TYR A 30 19.05 -9.10 18.30
N CYS A 31 18.23 -10.15 18.37
CA CYS A 31 17.00 -10.18 19.17
C CYS A 31 17.28 -9.91 20.66
N ARG A 32 18.35 -10.52 21.20
CA ARG A 32 18.82 -10.25 22.57
C ARG A 32 19.22 -8.78 22.75
N SER A 33 19.99 -8.21 21.83
CA SER A 33 20.40 -6.79 21.87
C SER A 33 19.20 -5.82 21.84
N LYS A 34 18.12 -6.17 21.12
CA LYS A 34 16.90 -5.37 21.04
C LYS A 34 15.87 -5.68 22.15
N GLY A 35 16.14 -6.65 23.02
CA GLY A 35 15.21 -7.07 24.07
C GLY A 35 13.91 -7.68 23.53
N ILE A 36 13.95 -8.29 22.35
CA ILE A 36 12.79 -8.94 21.73
C ILE A 36 12.93 -10.46 21.74
N ARG A 37 11.79 -11.16 21.78
CA ARG A 37 11.77 -12.62 21.66
C ARG A 37 11.99 -13.03 20.20
N ASP A 38 12.83 -14.02 19.96
CA ASP A 38 13.10 -14.57 18.62
C ASP A 38 11.83 -14.95 17.87
N ALA A 39 10.86 -15.59 18.54
CA ALA A 39 9.57 -15.94 17.96
C ALA A 39 8.78 -14.72 17.43
N LEU A 40 8.92 -13.56 18.09
CA LEU A 40 8.29 -12.31 17.65
C LEU A 40 8.99 -11.76 16.39
N PHE A 41 10.32 -11.82 16.35
CA PHE A 41 11.10 -11.44 15.16
C PHE A 41 10.71 -12.30 13.95
N TYR A 42 10.72 -13.63 14.10
CA TYR A 42 10.38 -14.54 12.99
C TYR A 42 8.94 -14.36 12.51
N LYS A 43 8.01 -14.04 13.41
CA LYS A 43 6.65 -13.66 13.02
C LYS A 43 6.62 -12.44 12.10
N TRP A 44 7.38 -11.39 12.42
CA TRP A 44 7.45 -10.19 11.58
C TRP A 44 8.23 -10.43 10.29
N LYS A 45 9.30 -11.23 10.32
CA LYS A 45 10.03 -11.67 9.12
C LYS A 45 9.10 -12.38 8.14
N ALA A 46 8.29 -13.33 8.61
CA ALA A 46 7.32 -14.02 7.76
C ALA A 46 6.26 -13.08 7.16
N GLN A 47 5.81 -12.07 7.93
CA GLN A 47 4.92 -11.03 7.41
C GLN A 47 5.58 -10.19 6.31
N LEU A 48 6.84 -9.80 6.49
CA LEU A 48 7.61 -9.07 5.49
C LEU A 48 7.79 -9.90 4.22
N GLU A 49 8.24 -11.14 4.33
CA GLU A 49 8.48 -12.05 3.19
C GLU A 49 7.21 -12.33 2.38
N LYS A 50 6.06 -12.46 3.05
CA LYS A 50 4.78 -12.65 2.37
C LYS A 50 4.42 -11.45 1.47
N ASN A 51 4.63 -10.24 1.97
CA ASN A 51 4.25 -9.01 1.27
C ASN A 51 5.31 -8.55 0.27
N ALA A 52 6.59 -8.82 0.53
CA ALA A 52 7.70 -8.44 -0.34
C ALA A 52 7.59 -9.04 -1.75
N LYS A 53 7.01 -10.24 -1.89
CA LYS A 53 6.78 -10.89 -3.20
C LYS A 53 6.00 -10.00 -4.17
N MET A 54 5.04 -9.22 -3.67
CA MET A 54 4.23 -8.32 -4.51
C MET A 54 5.02 -7.14 -5.04
N ILE A 55 6.10 -6.73 -4.36
CA ILE A 55 6.97 -5.63 -4.79
C ILE A 55 7.80 -6.05 -6.01
N PHE A 56 8.22 -7.32 -6.06
CA PHE A 56 9.02 -7.88 -7.15
C PHE A 56 8.18 -8.61 -8.21
N ALA A 57 6.88 -8.80 -7.95
CA ALA A 57 5.98 -9.33 -8.96
C ALA A 57 5.96 -8.34 -10.15
N PRO A 58 5.94 -8.84 -11.40
CA PRO A 58 5.66 -7.98 -12.54
C PRO A 58 4.39 -7.20 -12.23
N GLN A 59 4.44 -5.87 -12.34
CA GLN A 59 3.20 -5.11 -12.34
C GLN A 59 2.31 -5.72 -13.42
N ALA A 60 1.09 -6.10 -13.04
CA ALA A 60 0.11 -6.57 -14.00
C ALA A 60 0.01 -5.49 -15.07
N LYS A 61 0.46 -5.79 -16.29
CA LYS A 61 0.14 -4.94 -17.43
C LYS A 61 -1.37 -4.95 -17.50
N GLU A 62 -1.97 -3.76 -17.55
CA GLU A 62 -3.41 -3.66 -17.78
C GLU A 62 -3.77 -4.55 -18.96
N SER A 63 -4.75 -5.41 -18.74
CA SER A 63 -5.33 -6.20 -19.80
C SER A 63 -5.91 -5.26 -20.86
N ALA A 64 -5.98 -5.72 -22.11
CA ALA A 64 -6.64 -4.96 -23.18
C ALA A 64 -8.09 -4.57 -22.81
N ALA A 65 -8.75 -5.38 -21.97
CA ALA A 65 -10.07 -5.08 -21.43
C ALA A 65 -10.05 -3.90 -20.44
N GLU A 66 -9.09 -3.85 -19.52
CA GLU A 66 -8.94 -2.73 -18.56
C GLU A 66 -8.61 -1.42 -19.28
N VAL A 67 -7.72 -1.46 -20.29
CA VAL A 67 -7.42 -0.29 -21.12
C VAL A 67 -8.68 0.20 -21.83
N ARG A 68 -9.44 -0.70 -22.48
CA ARG A 68 -10.68 -0.35 -23.17
C ARG A 68 -11.73 0.25 -22.24
N LEU A 69 -11.88 -0.32 -21.04
CA LEU A 69 -12.81 0.19 -20.03
C LEU A 69 -12.41 1.58 -19.54
N ARG A 70 -11.11 1.84 -19.35
CA ARG A 70 -10.61 3.17 -18.98
C ARG A 70 -10.84 4.19 -20.09
N ASP A 71 -10.59 3.82 -21.35
CA ASP A 71 -10.85 4.71 -22.48
C ASP A 71 -12.34 5.01 -22.64
N GLU A 72 -13.21 4.03 -22.42
CA GLU A 72 -14.67 4.21 -22.42
C GLU A 72 -15.13 5.13 -21.29
N LEU A 73 -14.55 5.00 -20.09
CA LEU A 73 -14.79 5.91 -18.96
C LEU A 73 -14.37 7.34 -19.31
N ASN A 74 -13.14 7.53 -19.79
CA ASN A 74 -12.64 8.86 -20.18
C ASN A 74 -13.51 9.52 -21.26
N ARG A 75 -13.97 8.74 -22.24
CA ARG A 75 -14.89 9.23 -23.27
C ARG A 75 -16.22 9.69 -22.67
N LYS A 76 -16.79 8.90 -21.77
CA LYS A 76 -18.05 9.25 -21.08
C LYS A 76 -17.88 10.52 -20.23
N ASP A 77 -16.78 10.64 -19.49
CA ASP A 77 -16.49 11.83 -18.67
C ASP A 77 -16.34 13.09 -19.52
N SER A 78 -15.71 12.99 -20.70
CA SER A 78 -15.62 14.10 -21.65
C SER A 78 -17.00 14.55 -22.14
N ILE A 79 -17.85 13.60 -22.54
CA ILE A 79 -19.22 13.90 -23.01
C ILE A 79 -20.04 14.51 -21.88
N ILE A 80 -19.95 13.98 -20.66
CA ILE A 80 -20.66 14.52 -19.50
C ILE A 80 -20.20 15.96 -19.24
N SER A 81 -18.90 16.23 -19.29
CA SER A 81 -18.34 17.57 -19.08
C SER A 81 -18.85 18.57 -20.12
N GLU A 82 -18.91 18.17 -21.39
CA GLU A 82 -19.45 19.00 -22.47
C GLU A 82 -20.95 19.29 -22.26
N LEU A 83 -21.75 18.26 -22.00
CA LEU A 83 -23.18 18.39 -21.74
C LEU A 83 -23.47 19.27 -20.51
N VAL A 84 -22.68 19.15 -19.44
CA VAL A 84 -22.80 19.99 -18.25
C VAL A 84 -22.48 21.45 -18.58
N ALA A 85 -21.43 21.70 -19.36
CA ALA A 85 -21.07 23.05 -19.79
C ALA A 85 -22.19 23.69 -20.64
N GLU A 86 -22.74 22.94 -21.61
CA GLU A 86 -23.87 23.39 -22.42
C GLU A 86 -25.12 23.66 -21.57
N ASN A 87 -25.44 22.77 -20.63
CA ASN A 87 -26.59 22.91 -19.75
C ASN A 87 -26.48 24.18 -18.88
N LEU A 88 -25.30 24.45 -18.33
CA LEU A 88 -25.03 25.68 -17.58
C LEU A 88 -25.16 26.93 -18.46
N ALA A 89 -24.69 26.88 -19.72
CA ALA A 89 -24.83 27.99 -20.65
C ALA A 89 -26.29 28.25 -21.03
N LEU A 90 -27.08 27.18 -21.23
CA LEU A 90 -28.51 27.28 -21.52
C LEU A 90 -29.29 27.87 -20.36
N LYS A 91 -29.07 27.38 -19.13
CA LYS A 91 -29.72 27.93 -17.92
C LYS A 91 -29.51 29.43 -17.77
N LYS A 92 -28.28 29.90 -18.00
CA LYS A 92 -27.94 31.34 -18.03
C LYS A 92 -28.71 32.12 -19.10
N LYS A 93 -28.91 31.54 -20.30
CA LYS A 93 -29.66 32.17 -21.39
C LYS A 93 -31.17 32.20 -21.13
N THR A 94 -31.72 31.17 -20.50
CA THR A 94 -33.16 31.02 -20.27
C THR A 94 -33.63 31.59 -18.93
N GLY A 95 -32.73 32.14 -18.12
CA GLY A 95 -33.06 32.79 -16.84
C GLY A 95 -33.51 31.84 -15.74
N MET A 96 -33.12 30.56 -15.80
CA MET A 96 -33.24 29.61 -14.67
C MET A 96 -32.00 29.65 -13.78
#